data_AF-A0A5C7XKU7-F1
#
_entry.id   AF-A0A5C7XKU7-F1
#
_cell.length_a   1.000
_cell.length_b   1.000
_cell.length_c   1.000
_cell.angle_alpha   90.00
_cell.angle_beta   90.00
_cell.angle_gamma   90.00
#
_symmetry.space_group_name_H-M   'P 1'
#
loop_
_entity.id
_entity.type
_entity.pdbx_description
1 polymer ?
#
loop_
_entity_poly.entity_id
_entity_poly.type
_entity_poly.pdbx_seq_one_letter_code
_entity_poly.pdbx_strand_id
1 'polypeptide(L)'
;MLSTLLRLGEGRTVRGLQGVANRVGALATAVEGLTDAELKGRTDEFRKRVAAGESLDALLPEAFAVAREAASRVLSQRPFDEQVMGGVALHFGNIAEMMTGEGKTLAAVLPAYLNALGGKGVHIVTVNDYMAKRDAEWMGRVHRFLGLEVGVILAHQKP
;
A
#
# COMPACT_ATOMS: atom_id res chain seq x y z
N MET A 1 -5.74 -7.16 34.47
CA MET A 1 -4.45 -7.89 34.32
C MET A 1 -4.29 -8.44 32.91
N LEU A 2 -5.24 -9.25 32.41
CA LEU A 2 -5.21 -9.76 31.02
C LEU A 2 -5.33 -8.65 29.95
N SER A 3 -6.21 -7.66 30.17
CA SER A 3 -6.37 -6.51 29.27
C SER A 3 -5.11 -5.65 29.14
N THR A 4 -4.38 -5.47 30.24
CA THR A 4 -3.09 -4.77 30.23
C THR A 4 -2.05 -5.59 29.47
N LEU A 5 -1.97 -6.90 29.73
CA LEU A 5 -1.05 -7.82 29.05
C LEU A 5 -1.28 -7.89 27.54
N LEU A 6 -2.55 -7.93 27.09
CA LEU A 6 -2.89 -7.92 25.66
C LEU A 6 -2.52 -6.60 24.97
N ARG A 7 -2.55 -5.47 25.70
CA ARG A 7 -2.23 -4.13 25.18
C ARG A 7 -0.78 -3.70 25.42
N LEU A 8 0.03 -4.51 26.11
CA LEU A 8 1.43 -4.19 26.38
C LEU A 8 2.21 -4.16 25.07
N GLY A 9 2.61 -2.96 24.67
CA GLY A 9 3.40 -2.73 23.45
C GLY A 9 2.61 -2.10 22.30
N GLU A 10 1.27 -2.22 22.27
CA GLU A 10 0.42 -1.62 21.22
C GLU A 10 0.66 -0.11 21.09
N GLY A 11 0.67 0.61 22.21
CA GLY A 11 0.90 2.06 22.20
C GLY A 11 2.31 2.45 21.72
N ARG A 12 3.30 1.55 21.76
CA ARG A 12 4.63 1.78 21.17
C ARG A 12 4.60 1.51 19.67
N THR A 13 3.97 0.40 19.27
CA THR A 13 3.79 0.03 17.86
C THR A 13 3.03 1.11 17.10
N VAL A 14 1.87 1.53 17.61
CA VAL A 14 1.03 2.58 17.00
C VAL A 14 1.81 3.89 16.83
N ARG A 15 2.60 4.30 17.84
CA ARG A 15 3.49 5.47 17.71
C ARG A 15 4.55 5.30 16.62
N GLY A 16 5.10 4.09 16.46
CA GLY A 16 6.00 3.76 15.36
C GLY A 16 5.33 3.90 13.99
N LEU A 17 4.13 3.34 13.83
CA LEU A 17 3.34 3.44 12.60
C LEU A 17 3.02 4.91 12.27
N GLN A 18 2.59 5.70 13.27
CA GLN A 18 2.35 7.13 13.11
C GLN A 18 3.61 7.88 12.68
N GLY A 19 4.77 7.52 13.25
CA GLY A 19 6.05 8.10 12.84
C GLY A 19 6.37 7.89 11.36
N VAL A 20 6.04 6.71 10.82
CA VAL A 20 6.19 6.42 9.39
C VAL A 20 5.14 7.17 8.57
N ALA A 21 3.88 7.20 9.00
CA ALA A 21 2.82 7.95 8.32
C ALA A 21 3.15 9.45 8.21
N ASN A 22 3.73 10.04 9.25
CA ASN A 22 4.18 11.44 9.24
C ASN A 22 5.31 11.66 8.20
N ARG A 23 6.25 10.71 8.07
CA ARG A 23 7.30 10.77 7.04
C ARG A 23 6.73 10.68 5.63
N VAL A 24 5.73 9.81 5.42
CA VAL A 24 4.99 9.73 4.15
C VAL A 24 4.29 11.07 3.87
N GLY A 25 3.62 11.65 4.87
CA GLY A 25 2.94 12.95 4.76
C GLY A 25 3.89 14.10 4.43
N ALA A 26 5.11 14.09 4.99
CA ALA A 26 6.13 15.10 4.69
C ALA A 26 6.60 15.09 3.22
N LEU A 27 6.42 13.98 2.51
CA LEU A 27 6.75 13.85 1.08
C LEU A 27 5.62 14.28 0.15
N ALA A 28 4.43 14.61 0.69
CA ALA A 28 3.23 14.94 -0.08
C ALA A 28 3.46 16.04 -1.12
N THR A 29 4.01 17.18 -0.71
CA THR A 29 4.27 18.33 -1.59
C THR A 29 5.22 17.97 -2.74
N ALA A 30 6.22 17.13 -2.47
CA ALA A 30 7.17 16.71 -3.50
C ALA A 30 6.53 15.80 -4.55
N VAL A 31 5.63 14.89 -4.15
CA VAL A 31 4.93 13.99 -5.10
C VAL A 31 3.76 14.68 -5.81
N GLU A 32 3.10 15.64 -5.17
CA GLU A 32 2.03 16.45 -5.78
C GLU A 32 2.52 17.30 -6.95
N GLY A 33 3.76 17.80 -6.85
CA GLY A 33 4.40 18.57 -7.93
C GLY A 33 4.78 17.75 -9.16
N LEU A 34 4.75 16.41 -9.09
CA LEU A 34 5.09 15.55 -10.22
C LEU A 34 3.97 15.49 -11.26
N THR A 35 4.32 15.46 -12.52
CA THR A 35 3.42 15.07 -13.60
C THR A 35 3.06 13.59 -13.50
N ASP A 36 2.00 13.16 -14.20
CA ASP A 36 1.63 11.75 -14.24
C ASP A 36 2.75 10.87 -14.82
N ALA A 37 3.50 11.36 -15.80
CA ALA A 37 4.62 10.62 -16.37
C ALA A 37 5.76 10.45 -15.36
N GLU A 38 6.10 11.51 -14.61
CA GLU A 38 7.12 11.45 -13.57
C GLU A 38 6.70 10.55 -12.41
N LEU A 39 5.44 10.63 -11.98
CA LEU A 39 4.90 9.79 -10.90
C LEU A 39 4.96 8.31 -11.27
N LYS A 40 4.68 7.96 -12.53
CA LYS A 40 4.86 6.60 -13.08
C LYS A 40 6.33 6.21 -13.15
N GLY A 41 7.20 7.12 -13.57
CA GLY A 41 8.65 6.90 -13.65
C GLY A 41 9.29 6.54 -12.31
N ARG A 42 8.68 6.93 -11.19
CA ARG A 42 9.14 6.52 -9.85
C ARG A 42 9.17 5.00 -9.67
N THR A 43 8.25 4.24 -10.30
CA THR A 43 8.26 2.77 -10.23
C THR A 43 9.57 2.19 -10.78
N ASP A 44 10.06 2.69 -11.91
CA ASP A 44 11.30 2.22 -12.52
C ASP A 44 12.53 2.60 -11.71
N GLU A 45 12.54 3.82 -11.15
CA GLU A 45 13.58 4.27 -10.21
C GLU A 45 13.65 3.34 -8.99
N PHE A 46 12.50 3.06 -8.38
CA PHE A 46 12.39 2.19 -7.22
C PHE A 46 12.82 0.76 -7.51
N ARG A 47 12.42 0.18 -8.65
CA ARG A 47 12.89 -1.16 -9.06
C ARG A 47 14.41 -1.22 -9.23
N LYS A 48 15.02 -0.17 -9.81
CA LYS A 48 16.49 -0.07 -9.93
C LYS A 48 17.17 -0.02 -8.57
N ARG A 49 16.64 0.78 -7.64
CA ARG A 49 17.14 0.90 -6.26
C ARG A 49 17.07 -0.44 -5.50
N VAL A 50 15.95 -1.15 -5.61
CA VAL A 50 15.78 -2.49 -5.04
C VAL A 50 16.75 -3.49 -5.67
N ALA A 51 16.93 -3.45 -6.99
CA ALA A 51 17.91 -4.30 -7.68
C ALA A 51 19.36 -3.99 -7.28
N ALA A 52 19.64 -2.75 -6.88
CA ALA A 52 20.94 -2.33 -6.32
C ALA A 52 21.12 -2.69 -4.84
N GLY A 53 20.12 -3.32 -4.20
CA GLY A 53 20.20 -3.83 -2.83
C GLY A 53 19.54 -2.96 -1.76
N GLU A 54 18.84 -1.88 -2.13
CA GLU A 54 18.04 -1.12 -1.18
C GLU A 54 16.85 -1.95 -0.69
N SER A 55 16.61 -1.97 0.63
CA SER A 55 15.50 -2.72 1.21
C SER A 55 14.16 -2.02 0.95
N LEU A 56 13.09 -2.82 0.89
CA LEU A 56 11.73 -2.29 0.78
C LEU A 56 11.37 -1.38 1.98
N ASP A 57 11.85 -1.72 3.17
CA ASP A 57 11.67 -0.92 4.38
C ASP A 57 12.25 0.49 4.25
N ALA A 58 13.42 0.62 3.60
CA ALA A 58 14.06 1.92 3.35
C ALA A 58 13.25 2.73 2.33
N LEU A 59 12.72 2.07 1.32
CA LEU A 59 11.93 2.67 0.25
C LEU A 59 10.51 3.04 0.68
N LEU A 60 10.01 2.44 1.77
CA LEU A 60 8.61 2.50 2.18
C LEU A 60 8.03 3.92 2.17
N PRO A 61 8.66 4.96 2.78
CA PRO A 61 8.05 6.28 2.84
C PRO A 61 7.81 6.88 1.44
N GLU A 62 8.76 6.74 0.54
CA GLU A 62 8.68 7.27 -0.83
C GLU A 62 7.68 6.49 -1.67
N ALA A 63 7.72 5.16 -1.61
CA ALA A 63 6.79 4.29 -2.34
C ALA A 63 5.34 4.50 -1.88
N PHE A 64 5.12 4.67 -0.57
CA PHE A 64 3.81 4.97 -0.02
C PHE A 64 3.32 6.36 -0.43
N ALA A 65 4.20 7.38 -0.44
CA ALA A 65 3.82 8.71 -0.91
C ALA A 65 3.38 8.68 -2.39
N VAL A 66 4.12 7.96 -3.24
CA VAL A 66 3.77 7.77 -4.66
C VAL A 66 2.44 7.03 -4.82
N ALA A 67 2.23 5.93 -4.10
CA ALA A 67 0.97 5.18 -4.15
C ALA A 67 -0.23 5.99 -3.62
N ARG A 68 -0.02 6.78 -2.56
CA ARG A 68 -1.02 7.67 -1.97
C ARG A 68 -1.46 8.75 -2.95
N GLU A 69 -0.50 9.35 -3.65
CA GLU A 69 -0.76 10.36 -4.67
C GLU A 69 -1.45 9.75 -5.91
N ALA A 70 -1.01 8.58 -6.36
CA ALA A 70 -1.64 7.88 -7.48
C ALA A 70 -3.10 7.51 -7.17
N ALA A 71 -3.40 7.07 -5.95
CA ALA A 71 -4.78 6.82 -5.52
C ALA A 71 -5.63 8.10 -5.55
N SER A 72 -5.07 9.23 -5.09
CA SER A 72 -5.72 10.55 -5.18
C SER A 72 -6.08 10.91 -6.62
N ARG A 73 -5.14 10.78 -7.55
CA ARG A 73 -5.36 11.13 -8.97
C ARG A 73 -6.33 10.20 -9.68
N VAL A 74 -6.22 8.89 -9.44
CA VAL A 74 -6.93 7.87 -10.22
C VAL A 74 -8.33 7.58 -9.68
N LEU A 75 -8.50 7.64 -8.35
CA LEU A 75 -9.74 7.29 -7.67
C LEU A 75 -10.44 8.50 -7.05
N SER A 76 -9.83 9.69 -7.10
CA SER A 76 -10.28 10.88 -6.36
C SER A 76 -10.41 10.61 -4.85
N GLN A 77 -9.59 9.68 -4.35
CA GLN A 77 -9.58 9.23 -2.96
C GLN A 77 -8.14 9.17 -2.49
N ARG A 78 -7.74 10.16 -1.69
CA ARG A 78 -6.43 10.18 -1.06
C ARG A 78 -6.48 9.35 0.23
N PRO A 79 -5.61 8.34 0.40
CA PRO A 79 -5.56 7.60 1.64
C PRO A 79 -5.36 8.51 2.86
N PHE A 80 -6.10 8.28 3.95
CA PHE A 80 -5.94 8.93 5.25
C PHE A 80 -4.69 8.42 5.98
N ASP A 81 -4.26 9.12 7.03
CA ASP A 81 -3.07 8.74 7.78
C ASP A 81 -3.25 7.40 8.49
N GLU A 82 -4.45 7.09 8.96
CA GLU A 82 -4.82 5.80 9.56
C GLU A 82 -4.73 4.66 8.53
N GLN A 83 -5.07 4.93 7.26
CA GLN A 83 -4.92 3.96 6.18
C GLN A 83 -3.45 3.74 5.81
N VAL A 84 -2.64 4.81 5.85
CA VAL A 84 -1.18 4.71 5.72
C VAL A 84 -0.62 3.86 6.85
N MET A 85 -0.99 4.12 8.11
CA MET A 85 -0.59 3.32 9.27
C MET A 85 -0.99 1.85 9.13
N GLY A 86 -2.22 1.58 8.68
CA GLY A 86 -2.69 0.23 8.38
C GLY A 86 -1.83 -0.45 7.31
N GLY A 87 -1.51 0.26 6.23
CA GLY A 87 -0.60 -0.23 5.18
C GLY A 87 0.80 -0.54 5.71
N VAL A 88 1.35 0.30 6.60
CA VAL A 88 2.65 0.06 7.25
C VAL A 88 2.59 -1.20 8.11
N ALA A 89 1.52 -1.38 8.90
CA ALA A 89 1.34 -2.57 9.71
C ALA A 89 1.32 -3.85 8.86
N LEU A 90 0.60 -3.82 7.73
CA LEU A 90 0.53 -4.93 6.77
C LEU A 90 1.89 -5.23 6.13
N HIS A 91 2.67 -4.20 5.77
CA HIS A 91 4.02 -4.39 5.23
C HIS A 91 4.94 -5.13 6.22
N PHE A 92 4.85 -4.80 7.51
CA PHE A 92 5.59 -5.50 8.56
C PHE A 92 4.96 -6.84 8.99
N GLY A 93 4.03 -7.40 8.22
CA GLY A 93 3.45 -8.72 8.46
C GLY A 93 2.47 -8.80 9.63
N ASN A 94 1.91 -7.66 10.07
CA ASN A 94 0.92 -7.63 11.15
C ASN A 94 -0.52 -7.63 10.62
N ILE A 95 -1.46 -7.91 11.51
CA ILE A 95 -2.89 -7.71 11.25
C ILE A 95 -3.24 -6.25 11.55
N ALA A 96 -3.71 -5.52 10.53
CA ALA A 96 -4.24 -4.17 10.71
C ALA A 96 -5.74 -4.22 11.03
N GLU A 97 -6.08 -4.15 12.32
CA GLU A 97 -7.47 -3.99 12.74
C GLU A 97 -7.94 -2.56 12.47
N MET A 98 -8.79 -2.42 11.45
CA MET A 98 -9.44 -1.17 11.07
C MET A 98 -10.95 -1.38 11.14
N MET A 99 -11.74 -0.38 11.53
CA MET A 99 -13.20 -0.54 11.56
C MET A 99 -13.79 -0.64 10.15
N THR A 100 -15.03 -1.14 10.05
CA THR A 100 -15.77 -1.10 8.77
C THR A 100 -16.00 0.35 8.37
N GLY A 101 -15.73 0.68 7.11
CA GLY A 101 -15.82 2.05 6.60
C GLY A 101 -14.48 2.78 6.54
N GLU A 102 -13.45 2.32 7.26
CA GLU A 102 -12.09 2.93 7.27
C GLU A 102 -11.31 2.71 5.95
N GLY A 103 -11.93 2.13 4.92
CA GLY A 103 -11.31 1.94 3.60
C GLY A 103 -10.14 0.96 3.56
N LYS A 104 -10.29 -0.22 4.19
CA LYS A 104 -9.33 -1.34 4.17
C LYS A 104 -8.81 -1.68 2.77
N THR A 105 -9.70 -1.69 1.77
CA THR A 105 -9.35 -2.00 0.38
C THR A 105 -8.39 -0.97 -0.21
N LEU A 106 -8.58 0.32 0.10
CA LEU A 106 -7.68 1.39 -0.32
C LEU A 106 -6.35 1.34 0.44
N ALA A 107 -6.39 1.07 1.75
CA ALA A 107 -5.18 0.91 2.58
C ALA A 107 -4.26 -0.21 2.06
N ALA A 108 -4.82 -1.29 1.52
CA ALA A 108 -4.06 -2.41 0.97
C ALA A 108 -3.24 -2.06 -0.29
N VAL A 109 -3.59 -0.99 -1.01
CA VAL A 109 -2.86 -0.53 -2.21
C VAL A 109 -1.41 -0.18 -1.88
N LEU A 110 -1.17 0.49 -0.74
CA LEU A 110 0.16 0.97 -0.39
C LEU A 110 1.18 -0.17 -0.17
N PRO A 111 0.94 -1.14 0.73
CA PRO A 111 1.86 -2.26 0.94
C PRO A 111 1.90 -3.19 -0.28
N ALA A 112 0.79 -3.36 -1.02
CA ALA A 112 0.81 -4.18 -2.22
C ALA A 112 1.73 -3.57 -3.31
N TYR A 113 1.66 -2.25 -3.51
CA TYR A 113 2.55 -1.55 -4.43
C TYR A 113 4.01 -1.70 -4.01
N LEU A 114 4.34 -1.38 -2.76
CA LEU A 114 5.72 -1.49 -2.25
C LEU A 114 6.29 -2.89 -2.42
N ASN A 115 5.56 -3.92 -1.97
CA ASN A 115 6.06 -5.30 -2.02
C ASN A 115 6.17 -5.84 -3.46
N ALA A 116 5.31 -5.37 -4.37
CA ALA A 116 5.38 -5.75 -5.78
C ALA A 116 6.67 -5.23 -6.47
N LEU A 117 7.30 -4.17 -5.96
CA LEU A 117 8.59 -3.68 -6.47
C LEU A 117 9.72 -4.70 -6.27
N GLY A 118 9.57 -5.63 -5.32
CA GLY A 118 10.48 -6.75 -5.13
C GLY A 118 10.42 -7.83 -6.22
N GLY A 119 9.48 -7.74 -7.18
CA GLY A 119 9.41 -8.62 -8.35
C GLY A 119 8.96 -10.07 -8.08
N LYS A 120 8.50 -10.37 -6.86
CA LYS A 120 8.07 -11.73 -6.45
C LYS A 120 6.56 -11.95 -6.55
N GLY A 121 5.81 -10.93 -6.95
CA GLY A 121 4.34 -10.94 -6.91
C GLY A 121 3.78 -10.67 -5.51
N VAL A 122 2.51 -10.27 -5.46
CA VAL A 122 1.75 -10.06 -4.22
C VAL A 122 0.37 -10.69 -4.40
N HIS A 123 -0.07 -11.50 -3.44
CA HIS A 123 -1.41 -12.07 -3.43
C HIS A 123 -2.30 -11.33 -2.41
N ILE A 124 -3.38 -10.73 -2.89
CA ILE A 124 -4.44 -10.16 -2.04
C ILE A 124 -5.59 -11.16 -2.03
N VAL A 125 -5.86 -11.75 -0.87
CA VAL A 125 -6.89 -12.77 -0.71
C VAL A 125 -8.16 -12.13 -0.16
N THR A 126 -9.29 -12.42 -0.80
CA THR A 126 -10.62 -11.99 -0.36
C THR A 126 -11.49 -13.21 -0.10
N VAL A 127 -12.70 -12.98 0.42
CA VAL A 127 -13.61 -14.06 0.83
C VAL A 127 -14.35 -14.72 -0.33
N ASN A 128 -14.37 -14.13 -1.53
CA ASN A 128 -15.04 -14.68 -2.71
C ASN A 128 -14.56 -14.04 -4.03
N ASP A 129 -14.84 -14.72 -5.14
CA ASP A 129 -14.53 -14.29 -6.51
C ASP A 129 -15.06 -12.90 -6.87
N TYR A 130 -16.25 -12.55 -6.36
CA TYR A 130 -16.83 -11.24 -6.62
C TYR A 130 -15.97 -10.11 -6.04
N MET A 131 -15.57 -10.23 -4.78
CA MET A 131 -14.69 -9.25 -4.12
C MET A 131 -13.31 -9.24 -4.76
N ALA A 132 -12.74 -10.41 -5.07
CA ALA A 132 -11.46 -10.51 -5.77
C ALA A 132 -11.49 -9.75 -7.11
N LYS A 133 -12.51 -10.02 -7.94
CA LYS A 133 -12.67 -9.36 -9.25
C LYS A 133 -12.89 -7.86 -9.10
N ARG A 134 -13.81 -7.43 -8.24
CA ARG A 134 -14.11 -6.01 -7.99
C ARG A 134 -12.86 -5.26 -7.53
N ASP A 135 -12.13 -5.81 -6.56
CA ASP A 135 -10.98 -5.13 -5.97
C ASP A 135 -9.80 -5.10 -6.95
N ALA A 136 -9.58 -6.17 -7.73
CA ALA A 136 -8.59 -6.19 -8.81
C ALA A 136 -8.91 -5.18 -9.92
N GLU A 137 -10.17 -5.03 -10.31
CA GLU A 137 -10.59 -4.04 -11.31
C GLU A 137 -10.49 -2.62 -10.76
N TRP A 138 -10.91 -2.39 -9.51
CA TRP A 138 -10.99 -1.06 -8.90
C TRP A 138 -9.64 -0.55 -8.40
N MET A 139 -9.01 -1.24 -7.44
CA MET A 139 -7.70 -0.85 -6.90
C MET A 139 -6.59 -1.07 -7.92
N GLY A 140 -6.75 -2.06 -8.82
CA GLY A 140 -5.80 -2.29 -9.89
C GLY A 140 -5.69 -1.12 -10.87
N ARG A 141 -6.62 -0.15 -10.88
CA ARG A 141 -6.43 1.10 -11.63
C ARG A 141 -5.23 1.88 -11.13
N VAL A 142 -4.99 1.92 -9.80
CA VAL A 142 -3.85 2.62 -9.20
C VAL A 142 -2.55 1.88 -9.51
N HIS A 143 -2.53 0.56 -9.34
CA HIS A 143 -1.37 -0.27 -9.67
C HIS A 143 -0.99 -0.19 -11.15
N ARG A 144 -1.97 -0.31 -12.06
CA ARG A 144 -1.75 -0.17 -13.51
C ARG A 144 -1.34 1.23 -13.90
N PHE A 145 -1.89 2.26 -13.25
CA PHE A 145 -1.41 3.63 -13.44
C PHE A 145 0.09 3.70 -13.15
N LEU A 146 0.55 3.14 -12.02
CA LEU A 146 1.97 3.08 -11.64
C LEU A 146 2.80 2.03 -12.39
N GLY A 147 2.31 1.46 -13.50
CA GLY A 147 3.09 0.53 -14.34
C GLY A 147 3.23 -0.89 -13.78
N LEU A 148 2.37 -1.30 -12.84
CA LEU A 148 2.26 -2.70 -12.42
C LEU A 148 1.17 -3.43 -13.21
N GLU A 149 1.34 -4.73 -13.38
CA GLU A 149 0.27 -5.61 -13.87
C GLU A 149 -0.57 -6.12 -12.70
N VAL A 150 -1.86 -6.33 -12.94
CA VAL A 150 -2.81 -6.87 -11.95
C VAL A 150 -3.61 -7.99 -12.59
N GLY A 151 -3.52 -9.17 -12.02
CA GLY A 151 -4.31 -10.33 -12.38
C GLY A 151 -5.36 -10.68 -11.31
N VAL A 152 -6.33 -11.51 -11.69
CA VAL A 152 -7.30 -12.10 -10.76
C VAL A 152 -7.51 -13.56 -11.13
N ILE A 153 -7.51 -14.42 -10.11
CA ILE A 153 -7.80 -15.85 -10.24
C ILE A 153 -9.27 -16.06 -9.88
N LEU A 154 -10.03 -16.70 -10.78
CA LEU A 154 -11.47 -16.95 -10.61
C LEU A 154 -11.78 -18.42 -10.87
N ALA A 155 -12.77 -18.97 -10.19
CA ALA A 155 -13.07 -20.40 -10.19
C ALA A 155 -13.37 -21.00 -11.58
N HIS A 156 -13.77 -20.18 -12.56
CA HIS A 156 -14.12 -20.61 -13.92
C HIS A 156 -12.99 -20.43 -14.95
N GLN A 157 -11.81 -19.97 -14.51
CA GLN A 157 -10.64 -19.86 -15.40
C GLN A 157 -10.03 -21.23 -15.65
N LYS A 158 -9.41 -21.39 -16.84
CA LYS A 158 -8.65 -22.61 -17.15
C LYS A 158 -7.38 -22.65 -16.29
N PRO A 159 -6.93 -23.84 -15.87
CA PRO A 159 -5.65 -24.03 -15.19
C PRO A 159 -4.46 -23.51 -16.02
#